data_AF-A0AAU0T5U2-F1
#
_entry.id   AF-A0AAU0T5U2-F1
#
_cell.length_a   1.000
_cell.length_b   1.000
_cell.length_c   1.000
_cell.angle_alpha   90.00
_cell.angle_beta   90.00
_cell.angle_gamma   90.00
#
_symmetry.space_group_name_H-M   'P 1'
#
loop_
_entity.id
_entity.type
_entity.pdbx_description
1 polymer ?
#
loop_
_entity_poly.entity_id
_entity_poly.type
_entity_poly.pdbx_seq_one_letter_code
_entity_poly.pdbx_strand_id
1 'polypeptide(L)'
;MHQMFLLIGLGERGGSGVPKIYSGWRSQHWRPPALYEKPEPEQTLLELRMLDLLPEGVVEQLRERFGVRFESLEHTARLILATAAIERVVSHNRLLEICDTHAHDLSQLLTRLVREGFLVPDGRSRGMIYHLPGEQLPTPEQVFAGPLQSSEHYAGSSEHNRASSEHNAGSSEHKVELDMQRNDDGCLLSDHIDAPLIDALDRLDAGFREKLEILAEEPRNRERMQKDRMQQVIITLCKEHYLTFNVLANLVKRSPDALRQQYLNGMVKSRQIQLAFPSKPTHERQAYKAYVGGQDEE
;
A
#
# COMPACT_ATOMS: atom_id res chain seq x y z
N MET A 1 20.74 -48.06 -1.48
CA MET A 1 20.24 -47.11 -2.50
C MET A 1 20.97 -45.76 -2.42
N HIS A 2 20.94 -45.04 -1.29
CA HIS A 2 21.62 -43.73 -1.12
C HIS A 2 23.13 -43.74 -1.45
N GLN A 3 23.86 -44.78 -1.02
CA GLN A 3 25.28 -44.97 -1.33
C GLN A 3 25.55 -45.07 -2.85
N MET A 4 24.60 -45.64 -3.61
CA MET A 4 24.75 -45.84 -5.05
C MET A 4 24.65 -44.51 -5.81
N PHE A 5 23.72 -43.63 -5.43
CA PHE A 5 23.60 -42.28 -5.99
C PHE A 5 24.80 -41.39 -5.65
N LEU A 6 25.36 -41.51 -4.44
CA LEU A 6 26.59 -40.84 -4.02
C LEU A 6 27.80 -41.27 -4.87
N LEU A 7 27.95 -42.57 -5.16
CA LEU A 7 29.09 -43.11 -5.92
C LEU A 7 29.09 -42.71 -7.40
N ILE A 8 27.91 -42.45 -7.99
CA ILE A 8 27.77 -41.98 -9.38
C ILE A 8 27.63 -40.45 -9.48
N GLY A 9 27.83 -39.73 -8.37
CA GLY A 9 27.79 -38.26 -8.33
C GLY A 9 26.39 -37.63 -8.44
N LEU A 10 25.32 -38.43 -8.39
CA LEU A 10 23.93 -37.98 -8.49
C LEU A 10 23.27 -37.71 -7.12
N GLY A 11 24.03 -37.83 -6.02
CA GLY A 11 23.54 -37.59 -4.66
C GLY A 11 24.58 -36.93 -3.77
N GLU A 12 24.13 -36.06 -2.88
CA GLU A 12 24.97 -35.43 -1.85
C GLU A 12 24.88 -36.17 -0.52
N ARG A 13 25.70 -35.78 0.46
CA ARG A 13 25.59 -36.33 1.83
C ARG A 13 24.18 -36.06 2.38
N GLY A 14 23.65 -37.00 3.16
CA GLY A 14 22.31 -36.91 3.71
C GLY A 14 22.08 -35.58 4.44
N GLY A 15 21.00 -34.88 4.09
CA GLY A 15 20.59 -33.62 4.73
C GLY A 15 20.93 -32.33 3.98
N SER A 16 21.74 -32.34 2.90
CA SER A 16 22.07 -31.10 2.15
C SER A 16 21.16 -30.79 0.97
N GLY A 17 20.48 -31.80 0.41
CA GLY A 17 19.67 -31.65 -0.81
C GLY A 17 18.50 -30.68 -0.64
N VAL A 18 17.68 -30.86 0.39
CA VAL A 18 16.53 -29.96 0.66
C VAL A 18 17.01 -28.51 0.89
N PRO A 19 17.98 -28.22 1.79
CA PRO A 19 18.53 -26.87 1.93
C PRO A 19 19.03 -26.26 0.61
N LYS A 20 19.66 -27.05 -0.27
CA LYS A 20 20.13 -26.57 -1.57
C LYS A 20 19.00 -26.18 -2.51
N ILE A 21 17.92 -26.97 -2.57
CA ILE A 21 16.72 -26.64 -3.33
C ILE A 21 16.16 -25.29 -2.84
N TYR A 22 15.98 -25.13 -1.53
CA TYR A 22 15.49 -23.86 -0.95
C TYR A 22 16.44 -22.69 -1.25
N SER A 23 17.77 -22.89 -1.20
CA SER A 23 18.75 -21.85 -1.51
C SER A 23 18.73 -21.43 -2.99
N GLY A 24 18.55 -22.40 -3.91
CA GLY A 24 18.44 -22.14 -5.34
C GLY A 24 17.21 -21.29 -5.65
N TRP A 25 16.06 -21.65 -5.08
CA TRP A 25 14.82 -20.88 -5.23
C TRP A 25 14.95 -19.46 -4.70
N ARG A 26 15.54 -19.28 -3.51
CA ARG A 26 15.80 -17.94 -2.95
C ARG A 26 16.73 -17.09 -3.82
N SER A 27 17.71 -17.71 -4.48
CA SER A 27 18.65 -17.00 -5.36
C SER A 27 17.96 -16.43 -6.60
N GLN A 28 16.91 -17.09 -7.06
CA GLN A 28 16.06 -16.68 -8.18
C GLN A 28 14.80 -15.93 -7.73
N HIS A 29 14.73 -15.54 -6.45
CA HIS A 29 13.56 -14.87 -5.86
C HIS A 29 12.23 -15.63 -5.98
N TRP A 30 12.28 -16.94 -6.20
CA TRP A 30 11.08 -17.75 -6.34
C TRP A 30 10.44 -18.06 -5.00
N ARG A 31 9.12 -18.24 -5.02
CA ARG A 31 8.34 -18.71 -3.86
C ARG A 31 8.97 -19.99 -3.27
N PRO A 32 9.14 -20.08 -1.94
CA PRO A 32 9.80 -21.23 -1.33
C PRO A 32 9.06 -22.54 -1.67
N PRO A 33 9.81 -23.64 -1.89
CA PRO A 33 9.23 -24.97 -2.04
C PRO A 33 8.23 -25.29 -0.92
N ALA A 34 7.10 -25.91 -1.28
CA ALA A 34 6.09 -26.35 -0.32
C ALA A 34 6.20 -27.86 -0.10
N LEU A 35 6.45 -28.27 1.14
CA LEU A 35 6.52 -29.68 1.54
C LEU A 35 5.28 -30.02 2.36
N TYR A 36 4.51 -31.00 1.91
CA TYR A 36 3.32 -31.47 2.62
C TYR A 36 3.11 -32.97 2.45
N GLU A 37 2.44 -33.57 3.42
CA GLU A 37 2.07 -34.98 3.43
C GLU A 37 0.61 -35.13 2.97
N LYS A 38 0.39 -36.03 2.02
CA LYS A 38 -0.93 -36.44 1.57
C LYS A 38 -1.23 -37.81 2.18
N PRO A 39 -2.33 -37.97 2.94
CA PRO A 39 -2.62 -39.24 3.60
C PRO A 39 -3.22 -40.30 2.64
N GLU A 40 -3.93 -39.90 1.58
CA GLU A 40 -4.55 -40.84 0.63
C GLU A 40 -4.38 -40.40 -0.84
N PRO A 41 -3.55 -41.12 -1.63
CA PRO A 41 -2.58 -42.11 -1.20
C PRO A 41 -1.47 -41.48 -0.34
N GLU A 42 -0.83 -42.27 0.53
CA GLU A 42 0.31 -41.84 1.35
C GLU A 42 1.46 -41.34 0.48
N GLN A 43 1.67 -40.03 0.45
CA GLN A 43 2.69 -39.38 -0.37
C GLN A 43 3.30 -38.19 0.35
N THR A 44 4.62 -38.03 0.25
CA THR A 44 5.31 -36.78 0.56
C THR A 44 5.47 -35.99 -0.72
N LEU A 45 4.88 -34.81 -0.80
CA LEU A 45 4.91 -33.95 -1.97
C LEU A 45 5.77 -32.73 -1.70
N LEU A 46 6.79 -32.54 -2.56
CA LEU A 46 7.58 -31.31 -2.62
C LEU A 46 7.19 -30.54 -3.88
N GLU A 47 6.44 -29.47 -3.72
CA GLU A 47 5.99 -28.62 -4.80
C GLU A 47 6.99 -27.48 -5.03
N LEU A 48 7.54 -27.43 -6.25
CA LEU A 48 8.50 -26.42 -6.69
C LEU A 48 7.82 -25.44 -7.64
N ARG A 49 7.59 -24.21 -7.19
CA ARG A 49 6.97 -23.15 -8.00
C ARG A 49 8.05 -22.19 -8.50
N MET A 50 8.09 -21.92 -9.80
CA MET A 50 9.00 -20.94 -10.40
C MET A 50 8.28 -19.58 -10.57
N LEU A 51 7.62 -19.13 -9.51
CA LEU A 51 6.94 -17.84 -9.48
C LEU A 51 7.88 -16.82 -8.84
N ASP A 52 8.33 -15.85 -9.63
CA ASP A 52 9.16 -14.75 -9.15
C ASP A 52 8.35 -13.86 -8.20
N LEU A 53 8.89 -13.62 -7.01
CA LEU A 53 8.31 -12.72 -6.02
C LEU A 53 8.63 -11.26 -6.32
N LEU A 54 9.62 -10.99 -7.20
CA LEU A 54 10.06 -9.65 -7.56
C LEU A 54 9.87 -9.43 -9.07
N PRO A 55 8.90 -8.61 -9.51
CA PRO A 55 8.75 -8.27 -10.92
C PRO A 55 10.02 -7.65 -11.48
N GLU A 56 10.44 -8.04 -12.69
CA GLU A 56 11.71 -7.60 -13.30
C GLU A 56 11.82 -6.07 -13.39
N GLY A 57 10.74 -5.38 -13.77
CA GLY A 57 10.70 -3.92 -13.81
C GLY A 57 10.93 -3.25 -12.45
N VAL A 58 10.47 -3.86 -11.35
CA VAL A 58 10.70 -3.35 -9.98
C VAL A 58 12.15 -3.58 -9.57
N VAL A 59 12.72 -4.73 -9.92
CA VAL A 59 14.13 -5.04 -9.65
C VAL A 59 15.03 -4.06 -10.39
N GLU A 60 14.73 -3.78 -11.66
CA GLU A 60 15.52 -2.86 -12.46
C GLU A 60 15.44 -1.43 -11.93
N GLN A 61 14.25 -0.95 -11.57
CA GLN A 61 14.06 0.34 -10.90
C GLN A 61 14.89 0.46 -9.61
N LEU A 62 14.94 -0.60 -8.79
CA LEU A 62 15.72 -0.62 -7.56
C LEU A 62 17.24 -0.69 -7.82
N ARG A 63 17.66 -1.38 -8.89
CA ARG A 63 19.06 -1.40 -9.34
C ARG A 63 19.50 -0.05 -9.87
N GLU A 64 18.70 0.64 -10.68
CA GLU A 64 19.02 1.99 -11.15
C GLU A 64 19.19 2.95 -9.97
N ARG A 65 18.35 2.81 -8.94
CA ARG A 65 18.32 3.71 -7.79
C ARG A 65 19.44 3.47 -6.77
N PHE A 66 19.81 2.22 -6.52
CA PHE A 66 20.73 1.85 -5.44
C PHE A 66 21.99 1.11 -5.91
N GLY A 67 22.02 0.66 -7.17
CA GLY A 67 23.14 -0.01 -7.81
C GLY A 67 23.61 -1.26 -7.05
N VAL A 68 24.94 -1.40 -6.98
CA VAL A 68 25.64 -2.50 -6.31
C VAL A 68 25.19 -2.68 -4.85
N ARG A 69 24.78 -1.59 -4.18
CA ARG A 69 24.31 -1.67 -2.80
C ARG A 69 23.07 -2.54 -2.68
N PHE A 70 22.15 -2.47 -3.64
CA PHE A 70 20.97 -3.33 -3.68
C PHE A 70 21.31 -4.78 -3.99
N GLU A 71 22.25 -5.05 -4.90
CA GLU A 71 22.66 -6.41 -5.24
C GLU A 71 23.33 -7.14 -4.07
N SER A 72 24.02 -6.39 -3.21
CA SER A 72 24.63 -6.93 -1.99
C SER A 72 23.62 -7.28 -0.88
N LEU A 73 22.35 -6.90 -1.04
CA LEU A 73 21.32 -7.15 -0.02
C LEU A 73 20.85 -8.61 -0.05
N GLU A 74 20.56 -9.12 1.15
CA GLU A 74 19.91 -10.41 1.31
C GLU A 74 18.49 -10.42 0.70
N HIS A 75 17.97 -11.62 0.46
CA HIS A 75 16.67 -11.82 -0.20
C HIS A 75 15.54 -11.08 0.53
N THR A 76 15.46 -11.16 1.86
CA THR A 76 14.42 -10.49 2.66
C THR A 76 14.48 -8.97 2.52
N ALA A 77 15.68 -8.39 2.56
CA ALA A 77 15.87 -6.96 2.34
C ALA A 77 15.40 -6.52 0.94
N ARG A 78 15.74 -7.29 -0.10
CA ARG A 78 15.26 -7.02 -1.47
C ARG A 78 13.74 -7.12 -1.59
N LEU A 79 13.12 -8.10 -0.91
CA LEU A 79 11.67 -8.25 -0.85
C LEU A 79 10.99 -7.07 -0.15
N ILE A 80 11.57 -6.56 0.96
CA ILE A 80 11.06 -5.36 1.63
C ILE A 80 11.09 -4.15 0.69
N LEU A 81 12.21 -3.94 -0.03
CA LEU A 81 12.35 -2.80 -0.94
C LEU A 81 11.42 -2.91 -2.15
N ALA A 82 11.26 -4.09 -2.73
CA ALA A 82 10.31 -4.31 -3.81
C ALA A 82 8.86 -4.14 -3.34
N THR A 83 8.53 -4.60 -2.13
CA THR A 83 7.22 -4.36 -1.54
C THR A 83 6.99 -2.86 -1.35
N ALA A 84 7.99 -2.11 -0.88
CA ALA A 84 7.92 -0.66 -0.76
C ALA A 84 7.82 0.06 -2.11
N ALA A 85 8.47 -0.45 -3.16
CA ALA A 85 8.33 0.09 -4.52
C ALA A 85 6.91 -0.10 -5.07
N ILE A 86 6.33 -1.30 -4.86
CA ILE A 86 5.01 -1.65 -5.38
C ILE A 86 3.89 -1.00 -4.55
N GLU A 87 3.99 -1.03 -3.22
CA GLU A 87 2.95 -0.53 -2.31
C GLU A 87 3.13 0.95 -1.96
N ARG A 88 4.23 1.58 -2.39
CA ARG A 88 4.70 2.94 -2.04
C ARG A 88 5.06 3.13 -0.56
N VAL A 89 4.33 2.47 0.32
CA VAL A 89 4.47 2.51 1.77
C VAL A 89 4.27 1.12 2.35
N VAL A 90 5.13 0.72 3.28
CA VAL A 90 5.03 -0.57 4.00
C VAL A 90 5.03 -0.35 5.50
N SER A 91 4.28 -1.18 6.22
CA SER A 91 4.28 -1.21 7.69
C SER A 91 4.92 -2.48 8.22
N HIS A 92 5.30 -2.50 9.49
CA HIS A 92 5.87 -3.70 10.13
C HIS A 92 4.93 -4.91 10.05
N ASN A 93 3.63 -4.72 10.34
CA ASN A 93 2.63 -5.79 10.22
C ASN A 93 2.50 -6.29 8.77
N ARG A 94 2.56 -5.39 7.79
CA ARG A 94 2.48 -5.78 6.37
C ARG A 94 3.68 -6.63 5.95
N LEU A 95 4.87 -6.27 6.41
CA LEU A 95 6.08 -7.03 6.11
C LEU A 95 6.11 -8.39 6.83
N LEU A 96 5.51 -8.53 8.01
CA LEU A 96 5.32 -9.83 8.67
C LEU A 96 4.39 -10.78 7.91
N GLU A 97 3.41 -10.26 7.16
CA GLU A 97 2.53 -11.10 6.32
C GLU A 97 3.27 -11.66 5.10
N ILE A 98 4.28 -10.94 4.59
CA ILE A 98 4.97 -11.24 3.34
C ILE A 98 6.30 -11.95 3.58
N CYS A 99 7.04 -11.54 4.62
CA CYS A 99 8.35 -12.06 4.93
C CYS A 99 8.23 -13.23 5.93
N ASP A 100 8.88 -14.35 5.62
CA ASP A 100 9.03 -15.48 6.54
C ASP A 100 10.18 -15.20 7.52
N THR A 101 10.01 -14.19 8.38
CA THR A 101 11.05 -13.71 9.32
C THR A 101 10.42 -13.33 10.65
N HIS A 102 11.14 -13.59 11.76
CA HIS A 102 10.65 -13.23 13.10
C HIS A 102 10.53 -11.71 13.27
N ALA A 103 9.53 -11.28 14.04
CA ALA A 103 9.22 -9.86 14.26
C ALA A 103 10.39 -9.02 14.80
N HIS A 104 11.23 -9.62 15.65
CA HIS A 104 12.41 -8.98 16.19
C HIS A 104 13.47 -8.74 15.11
N ASP A 105 13.80 -9.78 14.34
CA ASP A 105 14.80 -9.71 13.26
C ASP A 105 14.35 -8.73 12.16
N LEU A 106 13.06 -8.72 11.83
CA LEU A 106 12.49 -7.74 10.91
C LEU A 106 12.67 -6.30 11.42
N SER A 107 12.49 -6.06 12.72
CA SER A 107 12.68 -4.72 13.31
C SER A 107 14.14 -4.27 13.23
N GLN A 108 15.08 -5.18 13.47
CA GLN A 108 16.52 -4.90 13.30
C GLN A 108 16.87 -4.64 11.84
N LEU A 109 16.32 -5.43 10.92
CA LEU A 109 16.53 -5.28 9.48
C LEU A 109 16.00 -3.94 8.97
N LEU A 110 14.80 -3.53 9.39
CA LEU A 110 14.23 -2.22 9.06
C LEU A 110 15.10 -1.08 9.60
N THR A 111 15.55 -1.18 10.85
CA THR A 111 16.47 -0.19 11.44
C THR A 111 17.76 -0.08 10.64
N ARG A 112 18.30 -1.23 10.19
CA ARG A 112 19.49 -1.28 9.33
C ARG A 112 19.23 -0.64 7.97
N LEU A 113 18.14 -0.98 7.29
CA LEU A 113 17.77 -0.42 5.98
C LEU A 113 17.54 1.09 6.04
N VAL A 114 16.94 1.60 7.13
CA VAL A 114 16.81 3.04 7.37
C VAL A 114 18.16 3.70 7.59
N ARG A 115 19.02 3.12 8.45
CA ARG A 115 20.37 3.66 8.71
C ARG A 115 21.24 3.68 7.46
N GLU A 116 21.08 2.68 6.61
CA GLU A 116 21.77 2.60 5.31
C GLU A 116 21.08 3.47 4.25
N GLY A 117 19.94 4.11 4.53
CA GLY A 117 19.28 5.04 3.61
C GLY A 117 18.53 4.37 2.46
N PHE A 118 18.18 3.09 2.58
CA PHE A 118 17.29 2.40 1.64
C PHE A 118 15.80 2.69 1.91
N LEU A 119 15.46 3.06 3.15
CA LEU A 119 14.11 3.38 3.58
C LEU A 119 14.08 4.67 4.40
N VAL A 120 12.97 5.38 4.32
CA VAL A 120 12.66 6.53 5.17
C VAL A 120 11.47 6.15 6.07
N PRO A 121 11.61 6.28 7.40
CA PRO A 121 10.51 6.06 8.32
C PRO A 121 9.60 7.29 8.38
N ASP A 122 8.28 7.07 8.43
CA ASP A 122 7.27 8.11 8.67
C ASP A 122 6.26 7.60 9.71
N GLY A 123 5.69 8.51 10.50
CA GLY A 123 4.73 8.21 11.56
C GLY A 123 5.34 7.97 12.95
N ARG A 124 4.46 7.68 13.92
CA ARG A 124 4.82 7.47 15.34
C ARG A 124 4.32 6.11 15.84
N SER A 125 5.18 5.42 16.59
CA SER A 125 4.89 4.16 17.32
C SER A 125 4.10 3.12 16.51
N ARG A 126 2.80 2.94 16.79
CA ARG A 126 1.91 1.93 16.17
C ARG A 126 1.55 2.23 14.71
N GLY A 127 1.72 3.47 14.27
CA GLY A 127 1.47 3.89 12.89
C GLY A 127 2.75 4.09 12.09
N MET A 128 3.88 3.55 12.54
CA MET A 128 5.15 3.69 11.84
C MET A 128 5.12 2.91 10.52
N ILE A 129 5.48 3.61 9.47
CA ILE A 129 5.55 3.13 8.10
C ILE A 129 6.92 3.45 7.52
N TYR A 130 7.26 2.80 6.41
CA TYR A 130 8.51 2.98 5.69
C TYR A 130 8.20 3.14 4.20
N HIS A 131 8.94 4.01 3.54
CA HIS A 131 8.86 4.20 2.10
C HIS A 131 10.26 4.36 1.50
N LEU A 132 10.39 4.21 0.18
CA LEU A 132 11.67 4.44 -0.49
C LEU A 132 12.00 5.95 -0.50
N PRO A 133 13.28 6.35 -0.39
CA PRO A 133 13.76 7.74 -0.34
C PRO A 133 12.98 8.81 -1.13
N GLY A 134 13.32 9.31 -2.32
CA GLY A 134 12.52 10.34 -3.04
C GLY A 134 11.05 10.04 -3.43
N GLU A 135 10.31 9.16 -2.74
CA GLU A 135 8.85 9.04 -2.90
C GLU A 135 8.14 10.32 -2.43
N GLN A 136 7.35 10.93 -3.30
CA GLN A 136 6.44 12.00 -2.90
C GLN A 136 5.12 11.39 -2.43
N LEU A 137 4.98 11.25 -1.11
CA LEU A 137 3.73 10.80 -0.50
C LEU A 137 2.82 12.01 -0.28
N PRO A 138 1.70 12.13 -1.00
CA PRO A 138 0.76 13.21 -0.76
C PRO A 138 0.24 13.14 0.68
N THR A 139 0.12 14.30 1.30
CA THR A 139 -0.56 14.46 2.58
C THR A 139 -1.91 15.15 2.38
N PRO A 140 -2.89 14.91 3.28
CA PRO A 140 -4.16 15.63 3.22
C PRO A 140 -3.99 17.14 3.31
N GLU A 141 -3.00 17.62 4.05
CA GLU A 141 -2.72 19.06 4.14
C GLU A 141 -2.26 19.62 2.79
N GLN A 142 -1.37 18.94 2.06
CA GLN A 142 -0.91 19.41 0.74
C GLN A 142 -1.99 19.38 -0.33
N VAL A 143 -2.85 18.35 -0.34
CA VAL A 143 -3.90 18.23 -1.36
C VAL A 143 -5.07 19.15 -1.08
N PHE A 144 -5.39 19.37 0.20
CA PHE A 144 -6.52 20.19 0.62
C PHE A 144 -6.12 21.53 1.24
N ALA A 145 -4.88 21.99 1.10
CA ALA A 145 -4.51 23.38 1.31
C ALA A 145 -4.45 24.05 -0.05
N GLY A 146 -5.14 25.19 -0.22
CA GLY A 146 -5.00 25.98 -1.44
C GLY A 146 -3.58 26.56 -1.58
N PRO A 147 -3.29 27.31 -2.67
CA PRO A 147 -1.93 27.57 -3.16
C PRO A 147 -1.00 28.43 -2.28
N LEU A 148 -1.26 28.61 -0.99
CA LEU A 148 -0.45 29.46 -0.13
C LEU A 148 0.55 28.63 0.69
N GLN A 149 1.82 28.88 0.36
CA GLN A 149 3.06 28.50 1.06
C GLN A 149 3.80 27.25 0.56
N SER A 150 4.13 27.25 -0.74
CA SER A 150 5.44 26.75 -1.20
C SER A 150 6.56 27.72 -0.78
N SER A 151 6.77 27.90 0.52
CA SER A 151 7.94 28.60 1.03
C SER A 151 8.62 27.72 2.08
N GLU A 152 9.68 27.06 1.62
CA GLU A 152 10.90 26.77 2.38
C GLU A 152 10.73 26.23 3.82
N HIS A 153 10.47 24.93 3.98
CA HIS A 153 10.90 24.23 5.19
C HIS A 153 11.38 22.80 4.90
N TYR A 154 12.55 22.71 4.27
CA TYR A 154 13.52 21.66 4.62
C TYR A 154 14.36 22.18 5.80
N ALA A 155 14.04 21.78 7.03
CA ALA A 155 15.00 21.86 8.14
C ALA A 155 14.60 20.88 9.26
N GLY A 156 15.61 20.19 9.80
CA GLY A 156 15.49 19.01 10.64
C GLY A 156 14.59 19.13 11.86
N SER A 157 13.94 18.02 12.19
CA SER A 157 13.32 17.81 13.50
C SER A 157 14.42 17.66 14.55
N SER A 158 14.76 18.76 15.22
CA SER A 158 15.57 18.76 16.44
C SER A 158 14.76 19.30 17.62
N GLU A 159 14.72 18.47 18.67
CA GLU A 159 14.79 18.83 20.09
C GLU A 159 13.58 19.48 20.82
N HIS A 160 13.04 18.67 21.74
CA HIS A 160 12.75 18.95 23.16
C HIS A 160 12.39 20.36 23.69
N ASN A 161 11.36 20.29 24.55
CA ASN A 161 11.12 20.99 25.83
C ASN A 161 10.24 22.26 25.89
N ARG A 162 9.04 22.01 26.45
CA ARG A 162 8.52 22.49 27.74
C ARG A 162 7.98 23.93 27.86
N ALA A 163 6.73 23.94 28.33
CA ALA A 163 6.06 24.88 29.23
C ALA A 163 5.34 26.11 28.64
N SER A 164 4.01 26.05 28.82
CA SER A 164 3.13 27.12 29.31
C SER A 164 2.78 28.30 28.40
N SER A 165 1.50 28.44 28.08
CA SER A 165 0.65 29.50 28.66
C SER A 165 -0.78 29.43 28.13
N GLU A 166 -1.72 29.59 29.06
CA GLU A 166 -3.16 29.69 28.87
C GLU A 166 -3.57 30.99 28.15
N HIS A 167 -4.79 30.95 27.58
CA HIS A 167 -5.61 32.07 27.09
C HIS A 167 -5.24 32.72 25.75
N ASN A 168 -6.05 32.47 24.72
CA ASN A 168 -6.94 33.53 24.23
C ASN A 168 -8.18 32.97 23.52
N ALA A 169 -9.32 33.55 23.86
CA ALA A 169 -10.63 33.24 23.32
C ALA A 169 -10.90 34.07 22.05
N GLY A 170 -11.65 33.48 21.12
CA GLY A 170 -12.42 34.19 20.11
C GLY A 170 -11.63 34.85 18.98
N SER A 171 -11.51 34.16 17.85
CA SER A 171 -11.43 34.87 16.57
C SER A 171 -12.14 34.09 15.47
N SER A 172 -13.29 34.66 15.10
CA SER A 172 -13.81 34.79 13.73
C SER A 172 -13.77 33.56 12.82
N GLU A 173 -14.98 33.09 12.52
CA GLU A 173 -15.37 32.42 11.28
C GLU A 173 -14.86 33.18 10.04
N HIS A 174 -13.60 32.97 9.67
CA HIS A 174 -13.11 33.25 8.33
C HIS A 174 -12.83 31.90 7.68
N LYS A 175 -13.91 31.32 7.14
CA LYS A 175 -13.85 30.24 6.16
C LYS A 175 -13.29 30.85 4.87
N VAL A 176 -12.00 31.16 4.87
CA VAL A 176 -11.29 31.52 3.64
C VAL A 176 -11.27 30.23 2.84
N GLU A 177 -12.23 30.09 1.92
CA GLU A 177 -12.16 29.09 0.85
C GLU A 177 -10.93 29.45 0.02
N LEU A 178 -9.78 28.96 0.48
CA LEU A 178 -8.54 28.99 -0.27
C LEU A 178 -8.83 28.31 -1.60
N ASP A 179 -8.60 29.04 -2.69
CA ASP A 179 -9.06 28.72 -4.05
C ASP A 179 -8.44 27.39 -4.51
N MET A 180 -9.15 26.32 -4.19
CA MET A 180 -8.81 24.97 -4.59
C MET A 180 -9.15 24.85 -6.07
N GLN A 181 -8.14 24.58 -6.91
CA GLN A 181 -8.36 24.37 -8.33
C GLN A 181 -9.27 23.16 -8.54
N ARG A 182 -10.38 23.36 -9.25
CA ARG A 182 -11.35 22.33 -9.60
C ARG A 182 -11.51 22.26 -11.12
N ASN A 183 -11.84 21.07 -11.62
CA ASN A 183 -12.23 20.90 -13.02
C ASN A 183 -13.71 21.26 -13.23
N ASP A 184 -14.17 21.19 -14.48
CA ASP A 184 -15.56 21.49 -14.87
C ASP A 184 -16.60 20.58 -14.19
N ASP A 185 -16.20 19.36 -13.82
CA ASP A 185 -17.05 18.42 -13.07
C ASP A 185 -17.14 18.74 -11.56
N GLY A 186 -16.36 19.72 -11.07
CA GLY A 186 -16.29 20.11 -9.67
C GLY A 186 -15.35 19.26 -8.81
N CYS A 187 -14.53 18.40 -9.42
CA CYS A 187 -13.50 17.60 -8.76
C CYS A 187 -12.27 18.45 -8.42
N LEU A 188 -11.68 18.23 -7.25
CA LEU A 188 -10.44 18.84 -6.81
C LEU A 188 -9.25 18.35 -7.64
N LEU A 189 -8.44 19.28 -8.14
CA LEU A 189 -7.19 19.02 -8.83
C LEU A 189 -6.01 19.38 -7.91
N SER A 190 -5.01 18.51 -7.87
CA SER A 190 -3.76 18.75 -7.12
C SER A 190 -2.62 18.00 -7.80
N ASP A 191 -1.46 18.66 -7.94
CA ASP A 191 -0.26 18.09 -8.53
C ASP A 191 0.35 16.94 -7.69
N HIS A 192 -0.14 16.76 -6.45
CA HIS A 192 0.36 15.73 -5.53
C HIS A 192 -0.35 14.37 -5.68
N ILE A 193 -1.44 14.30 -6.46
CA ILE A 193 -2.20 13.06 -6.71
C ILE A 193 -2.35 12.81 -8.21
N ASP A 194 -2.45 11.54 -8.57
CA ASP A 194 -2.44 11.08 -9.98
C ASP A 194 -3.84 11.08 -10.64
N ALA A 195 -4.87 11.55 -9.94
CA ALA A 195 -6.24 11.62 -10.43
C ALA A 195 -7.05 12.69 -9.69
N PRO A 196 -8.11 13.24 -10.32
CA PRO A 196 -9.03 14.17 -9.66
C PRO A 196 -9.65 13.59 -8.40
N LEU A 197 -9.90 14.44 -7.39
CA LEU A 197 -10.43 14.04 -6.10
C LEU A 197 -11.83 14.62 -5.85
N ILE A 198 -12.76 13.75 -5.47
CA ILE A 198 -14.13 14.10 -5.10
C ILE A 198 -14.21 14.16 -3.57
N ASP A 199 -14.26 15.39 -3.05
CA ASP A 199 -14.31 15.69 -1.62
C ASP A 199 -15.71 15.97 -1.10
N ALA A 200 -16.59 16.50 -1.96
CA ALA A 200 -17.95 16.86 -1.59
C ALA A 200 -18.91 16.73 -2.77
N LEU A 201 -20.11 16.19 -2.53
CA LEU A 201 -21.13 15.94 -3.57
C LEU A 201 -21.92 17.19 -3.98
N ASP A 202 -21.97 18.19 -3.13
CA ASP A 202 -22.65 19.48 -3.34
C ASP A 202 -21.87 20.42 -4.27
N ARG A 203 -20.56 20.16 -4.45
CA ARG A 203 -19.67 20.94 -5.31
C ARG A 203 -19.52 20.37 -6.73
N LEU A 204 -20.11 19.20 -7.00
CA LEU A 204 -20.03 18.55 -8.31
C LEU A 204 -21.04 19.14 -9.30
N ASP A 205 -20.70 19.08 -10.59
CA ASP A 205 -21.67 19.29 -11.66
C ASP A 205 -22.86 18.33 -11.50
N ALA A 206 -24.07 18.82 -11.83
CA ALA A 206 -25.30 18.06 -11.65
C ALA A 206 -25.34 16.79 -12.51
N GLY A 207 -24.89 16.89 -13.77
CA GLY A 207 -24.87 15.75 -14.69
C GLY A 207 -23.80 14.73 -14.31
N PHE A 208 -22.63 15.20 -13.87
CA PHE A 208 -21.59 14.30 -13.36
C PHE A 208 -22.01 13.59 -12.07
N ARG A 209 -22.61 14.32 -11.12
CA ARG A 209 -23.16 13.75 -9.90
C ARG A 209 -24.24 12.71 -10.18
N GLU A 210 -25.16 12.99 -11.11
CA GLU A 210 -26.21 12.04 -11.48
C GLU A 210 -25.63 10.72 -12.01
N LYS A 211 -24.58 10.79 -12.85
CA LYS A 211 -23.87 9.57 -13.31
C LYS A 211 -23.33 8.75 -12.14
N LEU A 212 -22.71 9.38 -11.15
CA LEU A 212 -22.21 8.68 -9.95
C LEU A 212 -23.35 8.07 -9.13
N GLU A 213 -24.48 8.76 -9.00
CA GLU A 213 -25.66 8.25 -8.29
C GLU A 213 -26.31 7.06 -9.03
N ILE A 214 -26.31 7.06 -10.37
CA ILE A 214 -26.76 5.92 -11.19
C ILE A 214 -25.85 4.71 -10.96
N LEU A 215 -24.53 4.90 -10.96
CA LEU A 215 -23.58 3.81 -10.67
C LEU A 215 -23.77 3.25 -9.25
N ALA A 216 -24.19 4.08 -8.31
CA ALA A 216 -24.47 3.70 -6.93
C ALA A 216 -25.95 3.33 -6.67
N GLU A 217 -26.80 3.21 -7.70
CA GLU A 217 -28.24 3.00 -7.53
C GLU A 217 -28.55 1.67 -6.80
N GLU A 218 -27.85 0.61 -7.17
CA GLU A 218 -28.08 -0.73 -6.61
C GLU A 218 -27.88 -0.77 -5.07
N PRO A 219 -26.75 -0.31 -4.50
CA PRO A 219 -26.58 -0.25 -3.04
C PRO A 219 -27.49 0.78 -2.36
N ARG A 220 -27.92 1.84 -3.06
CA ARG A 220 -28.85 2.84 -2.52
C ARG A 220 -30.25 2.26 -2.28
N ASN A 221 -30.72 1.41 -3.20
CA ASN A 221 -32.11 0.90 -3.18
C ASN A 221 -32.27 -0.43 -2.43
N ARG A 222 -31.19 -1.19 -2.23
CA ARG A 222 -31.23 -2.48 -1.52
C ARG A 222 -30.53 -2.36 -0.17
N GLU A 223 -31.23 -2.56 0.94
CA GLU A 223 -30.62 -2.53 2.27
C GLU A 223 -29.58 -3.65 2.48
N ARG A 224 -29.89 -4.86 1.98
CA ARG A 224 -29.00 -6.03 2.04
C ARG A 224 -28.52 -6.41 0.65
N MET A 225 -27.22 -6.65 0.52
CA MET A 225 -26.62 -7.09 -0.73
C MET A 225 -25.40 -7.98 -0.50
N GLN A 226 -25.03 -8.74 -1.53
CA GLN A 226 -23.83 -9.57 -1.50
C GLN A 226 -22.58 -8.72 -1.39
N LYS A 227 -21.59 -9.20 -0.65
CA LYS A 227 -20.37 -8.46 -0.35
C LYS A 227 -19.61 -8.10 -1.64
N ASP A 228 -19.43 -9.08 -2.52
CA ASP A 228 -18.68 -8.91 -3.76
C ASP A 228 -19.34 -7.88 -4.69
N ARG A 229 -20.68 -7.85 -4.73
CA ARG A 229 -21.41 -6.87 -5.53
C ARG A 229 -21.20 -5.43 -5.05
N MET A 230 -21.18 -5.21 -3.73
CA MET A 230 -20.85 -3.90 -3.17
C MET A 230 -19.40 -3.50 -3.51
N GLN A 231 -18.46 -4.43 -3.43
CA GLN A 231 -17.06 -4.16 -3.79
C GLN A 231 -16.92 -3.74 -5.26
N GLN A 232 -17.64 -4.39 -6.18
CA GLN A 232 -17.63 -4.04 -7.61
C GLN A 232 -18.19 -2.62 -7.86
N VAL A 233 -19.26 -2.23 -7.16
CA VAL A 233 -19.78 -0.87 -7.26
C VAL A 233 -18.74 0.16 -6.75
N ILE A 234 -18.10 -0.11 -5.62
CA ILE A 234 -17.04 0.75 -5.08
C ILE A 234 -15.87 0.88 -6.07
N ILE A 235 -15.40 -0.22 -6.67
CA ILE A 235 -14.34 -0.20 -7.68
C ILE A 235 -14.76 0.65 -8.88
N THR A 236 -16.00 0.48 -9.35
CA THR A 236 -16.52 1.23 -10.51
C THR A 236 -16.57 2.73 -10.22
N LEU A 237 -17.03 3.14 -9.04
CA LEU A 237 -17.04 4.55 -8.62
C LEU A 237 -15.63 5.13 -8.52
N CYS A 238 -14.68 4.33 -8.02
CA CYS A 238 -13.30 4.77 -7.78
C CYS A 238 -12.39 4.64 -9.01
N LYS A 239 -12.91 4.28 -10.19
CA LYS A 239 -12.09 3.90 -11.34
C LYS A 239 -11.18 5.03 -11.84
N GLU A 240 -11.74 6.23 -12.00
CA GLU A 240 -11.04 7.36 -12.64
C GLU A 240 -10.70 8.48 -11.65
N HIS A 241 -11.26 8.43 -10.44
CA HIS A 241 -11.17 9.51 -9.46
C HIS A 241 -10.92 8.96 -8.06
N TYR A 242 -10.29 9.78 -7.22
CA TYR A 242 -10.28 9.55 -5.79
C TYR A 242 -11.62 9.99 -5.19
N LEU A 243 -12.23 9.15 -4.35
CA LEU A 243 -13.40 9.55 -3.57
C LEU A 243 -13.08 9.51 -2.08
N THR A 244 -13.37 10.60 -1.37
CA THR A 244 -13.26 10.61 0.09
C THR A 244 -14.21 9.60 0.72
N PHE A 245 -13.85 9.07 1.88
CA PHE A 245 -14.66 8.05 2.55
C PHE A 245 -16.11 8.51 2.82
N ASN A 246 -16.30 9.80 3.14
CA ASN A 246 -17.62 10.40 3.37
C ASN A 246 -18.45 10.48 2.09
N VAL A 247 -17.84 10.85 0.97
CA VAL A 247 -18.50 10.87 -0.34
C VAL A 247 -18.96 9.47 -0.73
N LEU A 248 -18.09 8.46 -0.59
CA LEU A 248 -18.47 7.07 -0.86
C LEU A 248 -19.67 6.63 0.00
N ALA A 249 -19.62 6.89 1.31
CA ALA A 249 -20.70 6.55 2.23
C ALA A 249 -22.04 7.21 1.84
N ASN A 250 -22.00 8.48 1.42
CA ASN A 250 -23.18 9.22 0.95
C ASN A 250 -23.69 8.71 -0.41
N LEU A 251 -22.80 8.33 -1.33
CA LEU A 251 -23.18 7.76 -2.63
C LEU A 251 -23.87 6.41 -2.44
N VAL A 252 -23.36 5.51 -1.60
CA VAL A 252 -23.98 4.19 -1.38
C VAL A 252 -25.06 4.17 -0.30
N LYS A 253 -25.34 5.31 0.35
CA LYS A 253 -26.24 5.44 1.51
C LYS A 253 -25.96 4.40 2.59
N ARG A 254 -24.72 4.36 3.09
CA ARG A 254 -24.32 3.49 4.22
C ARG A 254 -23.60 4.30 5.28
N SER A 255 -23.56 3.78 6.51
CA SER A 255 -22.79 4.43 7.56
C SER A 255 -21.30 4.40 7.21
N PRO A 256 -20.57 5.51 7.40
CA PRO A 256 -19.15 5.58 7.05
C PRO A 256 -18.30 4.53 7.77
N ASP A 257 -18.59 4.27 9.05
CA ASP A 257 -17.86 3.27 9.84
C ASP A 257 -18.09 1.84 9.37
N ALA A 258 -19.33 1.47 9.03
CA ALA A 258 -19.63 0.14 8.52
C ALA A 258 -18.98 -0.08 7.15
N LEU A 259 -19.02 0.94 6.28
CA LEU A 259 -18.38 0.88 4.97
C LEU A 259 -16.87 0.64 5.10
N ARG A 260 -16.21 1.37 6.01
CA ARG A 260 -14.77 1.23 6.28
C ARG A 260 -14.42 -0.17 6.78
N GLN A 261 -15.12 -0.65 7.82
CA GLN A 261 -14.80 -1.91 8.48
C GLN A 261 -15.13 -3.13 7.61
N GLN A 262 -16.28 -3.13 6.93
CA GLN A 262 -16.77 -4.31 6.20
C GLN A 262 -16.17 -4.45 4.79
N TYR A 263 -15.86 -3.32 4.14
CA TYR A 263 -15.47 -3.29 2.73
C TYR A 263 -14.08 -2.67 2.54
N LEU A 264 -13.91 -1.36 2.81
CA LEU A 264 -12.72 -0.62 2.39
C LEU A 264 -11.42 -1.19 2.97
N ASN A 265 -11.39 -1.52 4.26
CA ASN A 265 -10.20 -2.12 4.89
C ASN A 265 -9.78 -3.43 4.22
N GLY A 266 -10.76 -4.27 3.84
CA GLY A 266 -10.51 -5.53 3.14
C GLY A 266 -10.04 -5.29 1.70
N MET A 267 -10.65 -4.33 1.01
CA MET A 267 -10.35 -4.00 -0.38
C MET A 267 -8.98 -3.35 -0.56
N VAL A 268 -8.52 -2.54 0.40
CA VAL A 268 -7.14 -2.02 0.42
C VAL A 268 -6.15 -3.16 0.61
N LYS A 269 -6.43 -4.08 1.57
CA LYS A 269 -5.57 -5.25 1.80
C LYS A 269 -5.50 -6.19 0.59
N SER A 270 -6.61 -6.39 -0.12
CA SER A 270 -6.65 -7.20 -1.35
C SER A 270 -6.24 -6.45 -2.61
N ARG A 271 -5.77 -5.19 -2.49
CA ARG A 271 -5.35 -4.32 -3.61
C ARG A 271 -6.41 -4.17 -4.71
N GLN A 272 -7.67 -4.06 -4.33
CA GLN A 272 -8.75 -3.67 -5.25
C GLN A 272 -8.87 -2.15 -5.35
N ILE A 273 -8.48 -1.45 -4.28
CA ILE A 273 -8.45 0.01 -4.17
C ILE A 273 -7.16 0.45 -3.46
N GLN A 274 -6.74 1.68 -3.70
CA GLN A 274 -5.57 2.31 -3.09
C GLN A 274 -5.94 3.58 -2.32
N LEU A 275 -5.10 3.95 -1.36
CA LEU A 275 -5.25 5.16 -0.55
C LEU A 275 -4.66 6.36 -1.28
N ALA A 276 -5.32 7.52 -1.18
CA ALA A 276 -4.74 8.79 -1.60
C ALA A 276 -3.57 9.16 -0.69
N PHE A 277 -3.73 9.01 0.62
CA PHE A 277 -2.74 9.43 1.63
C PHE A 277 -2.22 8.22 2.41
N PRO A 278 -1.31 7.43 1.84
CA PRO A 278 -0.85 6.18 2.45
C PRO A 278 -0.07 6.42 3.76
N SER A 279 0.50 7.62 3.96
CA SER A 279 1.18 7.99 5.20
C SER A 279 0.25 8.23 6.40
N LYS A 280 -0.99 8.62 6.14
CA LYS A 280 -2.01 8.88 7.16
C LYS A 280 -3.27 8.03 6.87
N PRO A 281 -3.19 6.69 6.99
CA PRO A 281 -4.25 5.78 6.51
C PRO A 281 -5.59 5.95 7.23
N THR A 282 -5.58 6.39 8.49
CA THR A 282 -6.78 6.61 9.30
C THR A 282 -7.27 8.06 9.32
N HIS A 283 -6.70 8.93 8.48
CA HIS A 283 -7.09 10.34 8.43
C HIS A 283 -8.54 10.50 7.97
N GLU A 284 -9.25 11.49 8.53
CA GLU A 284 -10.66 11.76 8.17
C GLU A 284 -10.83 12.10 6.70
N ARG A 285 -9.92 12.88 6.10
CA ARG A 285 -9.98 13.22 4.67
C ARG A 285 -9.41 12.12 3.75
N GLN A 286 -9.25 10.90 4.22
CA GLN A 286 -8.76 9.81 3.36
C GLN A 286 -9.66 9.59 2.16
N ALA A 287 -9.04 9.35 1.01
CA ALA A 287 -9.73 9.07 -0.25
C ALA A 287 -9.21 7.78 -0.89
N TYR A 288 -10.03 7.18 -1.74
CA TYR A 288 -9.79 5.88 -2.34
C TYR A 288 -9.97 5.95 -3.86
N LYS A 289 -9.08 5.28 -4.58
CA LYS A 289 -9.13 5.08 -6.04
C LYS A 289 -9.03 3.59 -6.33
N ALA A 290 -9.61 3.11 -7.42
CA ALA A 290 -9.45 1.72 -7.86
C ALA A 290 -7.96 1.46 -8.15
N TYR A 291 -7.49 0.29 -7.74
CA TYR A 291 -6.13 -0.11 -8.03
C TYR A 291 -6.08 -0.64 -9.47
N VAL A 292 -5.36 0.06 -10.34
CA VAL A 292 -5.06 -0.41 -11.70
C VAL A 292 -3.73 -1.15 -11.63
N GLY A 293 -3.75 -2.40 -11.15
CA GLY A 293 -2.58 -3.27 -11.27
C GLY A 293 -2.41 -3.62 -12.75
N GLY A 294 -1.22 -3.45 -13.32
CA GLY A 294 -0.90 -3.68 -14.73
C GLY A 294 -1.50 -4.98 -15.28
N GLN A 295 -2.73 -4.89 -15.77
CA GLN A 295 -3.42 -5.86 -16.61
C GLN A 295 -3.49 -5.21 -17.98
N ASP A 296 -2.31 -4.97 -18.58
CA ASP A 296 -2.13 -4.62 -19.98
C ASP A 296 -0.84 -5.32 -20.46
N GLU A 297 -0.77 -6.64 -20.30
CA GLU A 297 0.09 -7.52 -21.11
C GLU A 297 -0.72 -8.77 -21.42
N GLU A 298 -1.47 -8.71 -22.53
CA GLU A 298 -1.99 -9.87 -23.27
C GLU A 298 -0.84 -10.61 -24.00
#